data_AF-A0A966FQ30-F1
#
_entry.id   AF-A0A966FQ30-F1
#
_cell.length_a   1.000
_cell.length_b   1.000
_cell.length_c   1.000
_cell.angle_alpha   90.00
_cell.angle_beta   90.00
_cell.angle_gamma   90.00
#
_symmetry.space_group_name_H-M   'P 1'
#
loop_
_entity.id
_entity.type
_entity.pdbx_description
1 polymer ?
#
loop_
_entity_poly.entity_id
_entity_poly.type
_entity_poly.pdbx_seq_one_letter_code
_entity_poly.pdbx_strand_id
1 'polypeptide(L)'
;MANTLPRVAPGVHPLTQRFEATRALTEALAAPLSDSDATIQSMEDASPTKWHLAHTTWFWETFLLRDHLPGYTLHDERWPFLFNSYYEAEGARIARFSRGLLSRPTVEEILEWRASVTDAMGRLLDDPALAPLIELGIAHEQQHQELLLTDIKHALFQNPLGPAMWEADLPRAQARDRGWTQHPGGIAAVGHKGDDEGFAFDCEGPRHRVLIEPFALADTLVTNAEWDAFIADGGYRNASLWLSDGWAWVNDNGIDAPDYWRDDGNGPEHFTLAGWQPRDPNAPVTHISLYEADAFASWAAAQWDCARLPTEFEWEAIARGQHAEEAPSHEPDEGNQLDEAGPVHPVGSPGLFGDCWQFTRSAFTPFPRFVPTEGAVGEYNGKFMSGQSVLKGASCATARGHSRASYRNFFYPHQRWQFTGLRLAKDI
;
A
#
# COMPACT_ATOMS: atom_id res chain seq x y z
N MET A 1 -8.53 12.99 31.43
CA MET A 1 -9.46 13.67 30.53
C MET A 1 -8.73 13.81 29.21
N ALA A 2 -9.04 12.92 28.27
CA ALA A 2 -8.37 12.85 26.98
C ALA A 2 -8.71 14.13 26.19
N ASN A 3 -7.68 14.90 25.86
CA ASN A 3 -7.80 16.12 25.10
C ASN A 3 -8.10 15.71 23.65
N THR A 4 -9.39 15.68 23.31
CA THR A 4 -9.87 15.39 21.96
C THR A 4 -9.52 16.59 21.10
N LEU A 5 -8.47 16.48 20.30
CA LEU A 5 -8.22 17.44 19.23
C LEU A 5 -9.44 17.40 18.29
N PRO A 6 -9.98 18.56 17.88
CA PRO A 6 -11.15 18.61 17.03
C PRO A 6 -10.86 17.91 15.69
N ARG A 7 -11.72 16.97 15.30
CA ARG A 7 -11.79 16.43 13.93
C ARG A 7 -11.99 17.60 12.97
N VAL A 8 -10.96 17.93 12.20
CA VAL A 8 -10.99 18.97 11.17
C VAL A 8 -11.56 18.38 9.89
N ALA A 9 -12.41 19.13 9.19
CA ALA A 9 -13.02 18.71 7.92
C ALA A 9 -11.95 18.50 6.82
N PRO A 10 -12.10 17.50 5.93
CA PRO A 10 -11.17 17.28 4.83
C PRO A 10 -11.37 18.35 3.76
N GLY A 11 -10.37 19.20 3.56
CA GLY A 11 -10.35 20.24 2.55
C GLY A 11 -8.98 20.89 2.52
N VAL A 12 -8.25 20.67 1.42
CA VAL A 12 -6.94 21.24 1.03
C VAL A 12 -6.21 21.95 2.17
N HIS A 13 -5.60 21.17 3.06
CA HIS A 13 -4.61 21.70 3.97
C HIS A 13 -3.50 22.37 3.14
N PRO A 14 -3.02 23.57 3.53
CA PRO A 14 -1.87 24.18 2.88
C PRO A 14 -0.72 23.18 2.77
N LEU A 15 0.03 23.23 1.67
CA LEU A 15 1.11 22.27 1.39
C LEU A 15 2.07 22.11 2.57
N THR A 16 2.38 23.21 3.25
CA THR A 16 3.14 23.26 4.52
C THR A 16 2.56 22.35 5.61
N GLN A 17 1.24 22.44 5.86
CA GLN A 17 0.58 21.62 6.88
C GLN A 17 0.60 20.13 6.49
N ARG A 18 0.46 19.81 5.20
CA ARG A 18 0.53 18.42 4.71
C ARG A 18 1.95 17.86 4.83
N PHE A 19 2.96 18.65 4.50
CA PHE A 19 4.36 18.30 4.72
C PHE A 19 4.63 18.02 6.19
N GLU A 20 4.29 18.95 7.09
CA GLU A 20 4.49 18.80 8.53
C GLU A 20 3.78 17.57 9.10
N ALA A 21 2.51 17.36 8.74
CA ALA A 21 1.73 16.20 9.17
C ALA A 21 2.34 14.88 8.67
N THR A 22 2.81 14.86 7.41
CA THR A 22 3.48 13.68 6.83
C THR A 22 4.78 13.36 7.57
N ARG A 23 5.63 14.36 7.80
CA ARG A 23 6.89 14.18 8.55
C ARG A 23 6.64 13.66 9.96
N ALA A 24 5.64 14.24 10.66
CA ALA A 24 5.27 13.87 12.01
C ALA A 24 4.70 12.45 12.11
N LEU A 25 3.86 12.04 11.15
CA LEU A 25 3.29 10.69 11.12
C LEU A 25 4.39 9.62 10.96
N THR A 26 5.38 9.83 10.09
CA THR A 26 6.50 8.90 9.92
C THR A 26 7.29 8.71 11.23
N GLU A 27 7.53 9.79 11.97
CA GLU A 27 8.22 9.71 13.27
C GLU A 27 7.36 9.04 14.34
N ALA A 28 6.06 9.35 14.38
CA ALA A 28 5.12 8.72 15.31
C ALA A 28 4.99 7.21 15.08
N LEU A 29 5.03 6.75 13.82
CA LEU A 29 5.02 5.33 13.46
C LEU A 29 6.31 4.63 13.93
N ALA A 30 7.47 5.27 13.85
CA ALA A 30 8.73 4.68 14.26
C ALA A 30 8.97 4.74 15.78
N ALA A 31 8.32 5.66 16.50
CA ALA A 31 8.56 5.95 17.91
C ALA A 31 8.51 4.73 18.87
N PRO A 32 7.65 3.70 18.68
CA PRO A 32 7.62 2.54 19.56
C PRO A 32 8.84 1.61 19.43
N LEU A 33 9.65 1.74 18.38
CA LEU A 33 10.69 0.80 18.02
C LEU A 33 12.03 1.14 18.67
N SER A 34 12.73 0.12 19.15
CA SER A 34 14.14 0.29 19.54
C SER A 34 15.03 0.41 18.31
N ASP A 35 16.28 0.88 18.50
CA ASP A 35 17.28 0.88 17.42
C ASP A 35 17.55 -0.53 16.87
N SER A 36 17.40 -1.57 17.70
CA SER A 36 17.51 -2.96 17.28
C SER A 36 16.37 -3.36 16.35
N ASP A 37 15.11 -3.07 16.74
CA ASP A 37 13.94 -3.35 15.90
C ASP A 37 14.04 -2.60 14.56
N ALA A 38 14.41 -1.31 14.63
CA ALA A 38 14.51 -0.44 13.48
C ALA A 38 15.66 -0.79 12.51
N THR A 39 16.55 -1.72 12.88
CA THR A 39 17.67 -2.20 12.06
C THR A 39 17.36 -3.50 11.31
N ILE A 40 16.30 -4.23 11.70
CA ILE A 40 16.02 -5.55 11.13
C ILE A 40 15.60 -5.45 9.66
N GLN A 41 16.18 -6.32 8.83
CA GLN A 41 15.70 -6.61 7.48
C GLN A 41 15.35 -8.09 7.41
N SER A 42 14.05 -8.39 7.42
CA SER A 42 13.52 -9.75 7.54
C SER A 42 13.43 -10.52 6.20
N MET A 43 13.49 -9.81 5.08
CA MET A 43 13.60 -10.35 3.74
C MET A 43 14.15 -9.28 2.78
N GLU A 44 14.57 -9.68 1.57
CA GLU A 44 15.14 -8.74 0.58
C GLU A 44 14.16 -7.64 0.19
N ASP A 45 12.86 -7.94 0.18
CA ASP A 45 11.83 -6.97 -0.16
C ASP A 45 11.58 -5.93 0.94
N ALA A 46 11.79 -6.29 2.20
CA ALA A 46 11.65 -5.38 3.32
C ALA A 46 12.88 -4.47 3.45
N SER A 47 12.69 -3.28 4.01
CA SER A 47 13.77 -2.40 4.46
C SER A 47 13.64 -2.11 5.96
N PRO A 48 14.76 -1.90 6.67
CA PRO A 48 14.70 -1.51 8.07
C PRO A 48 13.92 -0.21 8.28
N THR A 49 13.19 -0.07 9.40
CA THR A 49 12.46 1.16 9.73
C THR A 49 13.38 2.39 9.71
N LYS A 50 14.61 2.27 10.21
CA LYS A 50 15.57 3.38 10.16
C LYS A 50 16.01 3.72 8.74
N TRP A 51 16.03 2.75 7.83
CA TRP A 51 16.27 3.02 6.41
C TRP A 51 15.10 3.79 5.79
N HIS A 52 13.84 3.51 6.14
CA HIS A 52 12.70 4.32 5.69
C HIS A 52 12.74 5.76 6.22
N LEU A 53 13.06 5.94 7.51
CA LEU A 53 13.26 7.25 8.13
C LEU A 53 14.35 8.05 7.41
N ALA A 54 15.46 7.40 7.06
CA ALA A 54 16.59 8.03 6.40
C ALA A 54 16.32 8.29 4.91
N HIS A 55 15.72 7.33 4.19
CA HIS A 55 15.45 7.41 2.76
C HIS A 55 14.45 8.52 2.41
N THR A 56 13.40 8.68 3.20
CA THR A 56 12.45 9.78 2.98
C THR A 56 13.11 11.14 3.22
N THR A 57 14.00 11.24 4.22
CA THR A 57 14.83 12.45 4.43
C THR A 57 15.79 12.71 3.28
N TRP A 58 16.43 11.65 2.77
CA TRP A 58 17.30 11.72 1.61
C TRP A 58 16.57 12.31 0.40
N PHE A 59 15.31 11.94 0.16
CA PHE A 59 14.51 12.50 -0.94
C PHE A 59 14.37 14.02 -0.81
N TRP A 60 13.95 14.51 0.36
CA TRP A 60 13.81 15.94 0.65
C TRP A 60 15.15 16.69 0.54
N GLU A 61 16.23 16.11 1.05
CA GLU A 61 17.55 16.73 1.02
C GLU A 61 18.11 16.80 -0.41
N THR A 62 17.95 15.73 -1.18
CA THR A 62 18.56 15.55 -2.50
C THR A 62 17.81 16.33 -3.57
N PHE A 63 16.50 16.12 -3.71
CA PHE A 63 15.74 16.69 -4.82
C PHE A 63 15.23 18.11 -4.53
N LEU A 64 15.13 18.52 -3.25
CA LEU A 64 14.62 19.84 -2.89
C LEU A 64 15.74 20.73 -2.34
N LEU A 65 16.35 20.39 -1.20
CA LEU A 65 17.31 21.30 -0.55
C LEU A 65 18.59 21.49 -1.36
N ARG A 66 19.27 20.42 -1.76
CA ARG A 66 20.53 20.48 -2.55
C ARG A 66 20.35 21.25 -3.86
N ASP A 67 19.26 20.97 -4.57
CA ASP A 67 19.06 21.45 -5.94
C ASP A 67 18.40 22.85 -5.99
N HIS A 68 17.64 23.24 -4.95
CA HIS A 68 16.83 24.45 -4.98
C HIS A 68 17.08 25.45 -3.84
N LEU A 69 17.81 25.10 -2.77
CA LEU A 69 18.17 26.04 -1.71
C LEU A 69 19.62 26.55 -1.89
N PRO A 70 19.85 27.82 -2.30
CA PRO A 70 21.18 28.33 -2.57
C PRO A 70 22.12 28.23 -1.35
N GLY A 71 23.29 27.63 -1.56
CA GLY A 71 24.30 27.47 -0.51
C GLY A 71 24.02 26.34 0.48
N TYR A 72 23.03 25.49 0.22
CA TYR A 72 22.79 24.30 1.03
C TYR A 72 23.93 23.30 0.92
N THR A 73 24.31 22.70 2.05
CA THR A 73 25.28 21.61 2.16
C THR A 73 24.59 20.40 2.75
N LEU A 74 24.82 19.22 2.17
CA LEU A 74 24.29 17.97 2.68
C LEU A 74 24.69 17.78 4.15
N HIS A 75 23.81 17.17 4.93
CA HIS A 75 24.08 16.85 6.33
C HIS A 75 25.31 15.95 6.49
N ASP A 76 25.44 14.93 5.62
CA ASP A 76 26.63 14.09 5.50
C ASP A 76 26.78 13.60 4.05
N GLU A 77 27.91 13.94 3.42
CA GLU A 77 28.18 13.61 2.01
C GLU A 77 28.22 12.09 1.71
N ARG A 78 28.32 11.23 2.74
CA ARG A 78 28.38 9.78 2.58
C ARG A 78 26.99 9.14 2.53
N TRP A 79 25.97 9.80 3.09
CA TRP A 79 24.65 9.21 3.30
C TRP A 79 23.82 9.00 2.02
N PRO A 80 23.96 9.80 0.95
CA PRO A 80 23.31 9.48 -0.33
C PRO A 80 23.59 8.06 -0.85
N PHE A 81 24.81 7.54 -0.66
CA PHE A 81 25.15 6.16 -1.03
C PHE A 81 24.35 5.11 -0.24
N LEU A 82 24.01 5.39 1.02
CA LEU A 82 23.27 4.46 1.89
C LEU A 82 21.76 4.51 1.64
N PHE A 83 21.25 5.69 1.27
CA PHE A 83 19.81 5.96 1.27
C PHE A 83 19.22 6.27 -0.10
N ASN A 84 20.01 6.30 -1.18
CA ASN A 84 19.46 6.18 -2.53
C ASN A 84 18.80 4.79 -2.70
N SER A 85 17.53 4.77 -3.10
CA SER A 85 16.76 3.56 -3.29
C SER A 85 17.15 2.80 -4.56
N TYR A 86 16.99 3.47 -5.71
CA TYR A 86 17.10 2.88 -7.03
C TYR A 86 17.39 3.90 -8.13
N TYR A 87 17.64 5.17 -7.82
CA TYR A 87 17.86 6.21 -8.81
C TYR A 87 19.28 6.09 -9.37
N GLU A 88 19.42 5.51 -10.57
CA GLU A 88 20.74 5.31 -11.18
C GLU A 88 21.36 6.67 -11.54
N ALA A 89 20.53 7.65 -11.90
CA ALA A 89 20.97 9.03 -12.14
C ALA A 89 21.59 9.70 -10.89
N GLU A 90 21.21 9.28 -9.68
CA GLU A 90 21.76 9.82 -8.41
C GLU A 90 23.00 9.04 -7.91
N GLY A 91 23.51 8.11 -8.71
CA GLY A 91 24.80 7.45 -8.47
C GLY A 91 24.74 6.10 -7.76
N ALA A 92 25.91 5.63 -7.33
CA ALA A 92 26.05 4.32 -6.69
C ALA A 92 25.30 4.25 -5.37
N ARG A 93 24.86 3.04 -5.01
CA ARG A 93 24.09 2.77 -3.78
C ARG A 93 24.49 1.45 -3.14
N ILE A 94 24.18 1.32 -1.85
CA ILE A 94 24.23 0.02 -1.18
C ILE A 94 23.26 -0.97 -1.83
N ALA A 95 23.66 -2.25 -1.89
CA ALA A 95 22.77 -3.31 -2.34
C ALA A 95 21.55 -3.45 -1.41
N ARG A 96 20.35 -3.63 -1.98
CA ARG A 96 19.08 -3.67 -1.23
C ARG A 96 19.09 -4.70 -0.10
N PHE A 97 19.58 -5.91 -0.35
CA PHE A 97 19.67 -6.99 0.64
C PHE A 97 20.65 -6.71 1.79
N SER A 98 21.48 -5.67 1.68
CA SER A 98 22.49 -5.30 2.69
C SER A 98 22.03 -4.16 3.60
N ARG A 99 20.81 -3.62 3.45
CA ARG A 99 20.33 -2.49 4.25
C ARG A 99 20.27 -2.83 5.75
N GLY A 100 19.87 -4.05 6.10
CA GLY A 100 19.83 -4.52 7.49
C GLY A 100 21.20 -4.78 8.13
N LEU A 101 22.30 -4.69 7.36
CA LEU A 101 23.66 -4.80 7.89
C LEU A 101 24.22 -3.47 8.41
N LEU A 102 23.51 -2.37 8.16
CA LEU A 102 23.94 -1.04 8.56
C LEU A 102 23.62 -0.82 10.04
N SER A 103 24.60 -1.04 10.93
CA SER A 103 24.47 -0.67 12.34
C SER A 103 24.53 0.85 12.56
N ARG A 104 25.10 1.60 11.61
CA ARG A 104 25.13 3.06 11.58
C ARG A 104 24.63 3.60 10.23
N PRO A 105 24.03 4.79 10.19
CA PRO A 105 23.69 5.67 11.34
C PRO A 105 22.69 5.07 12.34
N THR A 106 22.70 5.54 13.59
CA THR A 106 21.69 5.17 14.61
C THR A 106 20.35 5.86 14.31
N VAL A 107 19.26 5.37 14.91
CA VAL A 107 17.95 6.03 14.83
C VAL A 107 18.05 7.48 15.33
N GLU A 108 18.79 7.74 16.40
CA GLU A 108 19.02 9.10 16.95
C GLU A 108 19.70 10.02 15.92
N GLU A 109 20.81 9.59 15.31
CA GLU A 109 21.52 10.34 14.25
C GLU A 109 20.60 10.63 13.05
N ILE A 110 19.71 9.68 12.70
CA ILE A 110 18.74 9.85 11.60
C ILE A 110 17.64 10.84 11.98
N LEU A 111 17.15 10.82 13.23
CA LEU A 111 16.13 11.76 13.72
C LEU A 111 16.67 13.20 13.79
N GLU A 112 17.95 13.36 14.18
CA GLU A 112 18.62 14.68 14.14
C GLU A 112 18.69 15.24 12.72
N TRP A 113 19.06 14.40 11.75
CA TRP A 113 19.06 14.78 10.34
C TRP A 113 17.66 15.09 9.82
N ARG A 114 16.66 14.26 10.17
CA ARG A 114 15.26 14.50 9.85
C ARG A 114 14.80 15.87 10.32
N ALA A 115 15.10 16.24 11.57
CA ALA A 115 14.76 17.53 12.12
C ALA A 115 15.45 18.68 11.37
N SER A 116 16.74 18.53 11.05
CA SER A 116 17.51 19.53 10.30
C SER A 116 16.96 19.76 8.89
N VAL A 117 16.60 18.69 8.17
CA VAL A 117 16.01 18.78 6.83
C VAL A 117 14.60 19.35 6.89
N THR A 118 13.79 18.96 7.88
CA THR A 118 12.44 19.51 8.08
C THR A 118 12.49 21.02 8.34
N ASP A 119 13.39 21.52 9.19
CA ASP A 119 13.58 22.96 9.41
C ASP A 119 14.02 23.68 8.12
N ALA A 120 14.94 23.08 7.37
CA ALA A 120 15.43 23.68 6.14
C ALA A 120 14.37 23.75 5.03
N MET A 121 13.48 22.76 4.96
CA MET A 121 12.37 22.75 4.01
C MET A 121 11.42 23.92 4.21
N GLY A 122 11.30 24.47 5.42
CA GLY A 122 10.50 25.68 5.68
C GLY A 122 10.84 26.88 4.79
N ARG A 123 12.03 26.89 4.16
CA ARG A 123 12.48 27.94 3.22
C ARG A 123 11.97 27.74 1.78
N LEU A 124 11.47 26.54 1.46
CA LEU A 124 11.04 26.14 0.11
C LEU A 124 9.53 25.88 0.00
N LEU A 125 8.83 25.65 1.12
CA LEU A 125 7.43 25.18 1.12
C LEU A 125 6.43 26.14 0.45
N ASP A 126 6.70 27.44 0.52
CA ASP A 126 5.82 28.47 -0.07
C ASP A 126 6.17 28.81 -1.54
N ASP A 127 7.20 28.16 -2.13
CA ASP A 127 7.57 28.39 -3.52
C ASP A 127 6.63 27.62 -4.48
N PRO A 128 5.77 28.32 -5.26
CA PRO A 128 4.84 27.66 -6.17
C PRO A 128 5.53 26.89 -7.29
N ALA A 129 6.79 27.21 -7.63
CA ALA A 129 7.54 26.47 -8.64
C ALA A 129 7.99 25.08 -8.13
N LEU A 130 8.09 24.91 -6.82
CA LEU A 130 8.50 23.66 -6.18
C LEU A 130 7.30 22.81 -5.71
N ALA A 131 6.09 23.37 -5.73
CA ALA A 131 4.90 22.70 -5.26
C ALA A 131 4.70 21.29 -5.86
N PRO A 132 4.86 21.05 -7.18
CA PRO A 132 4.73 19.70 -7.74
C PRO A 132 5.75 18.69 -7.18
N LEU A 133 6.98 19.12 -6.93
CA LEU A 133 8.04 18.26 -6.38
C LEU A 133 7.84 18.00 -4.88
N ILE A 134 7.31 18.98 -4.15
CA ILE A 134 6.94 18.82 -2.74
C ILE A 134 5.74 17.87 -2.61
N GLU A 135 4.73 17.98 -3.49
CA GLU A 135 3.61 17.04 -3.56
C GLU A 135 4.09 15.61 -3.81
N LEU A 136 5.06 15.44 -4.73
CA LEU A 136 5.70 14.15 -4.97
C LEU A 136 6.43 13.63 -3.71
N GLY A 137 7.17 14.50 -3.02
CA GLY A 137 7.86 14.11 -1.78
C GLY A 137 6.89 13.70 -0.67
N ILE A 138 5.75 14.38 -0.53
CA ILE A 138 4.69 14.00 0.41
C ILE A 138 4.15 12.61 0.04
N ALA A 139 3.81 12.40 -1.23
CA ALA A 139 3.27 11.12 -1.68
C ALA A 139 4.30 9.98 -1.57
N HIS A 140 5.58 10.25 -1.83
CA HIS A 140 6.69 9.30 -1.63
C HIS A 140 6.84 8.92 -0.17
N GLU A 141 6.84 9.88 0.74
CA GLU A 141 6.95 9.59 2.18
C GLU A 141 5.72 8.83 2.70
N GLN A 142 4.52 9.13 2.21
CA GLN A 142 3.30 8.37 2.53
C GLN A 142 3.35 6.92 2.04
N GLN A 143 3.92 6.64 0.86
CA GLN A 143 4.19 5.26 0.45
C GLN A 143 5.15 4.56 1.42
N HIS A 144 6.17 5.29 1.90
CA HIS A 144 7.11 4.76 2.88
C HIS A 144 6.55 4.58 4.29
N GLN A 145 5.48 5.31 4.67
CA GLN A 145 4.76 5.08 5.91
C GLN A 145 4.03 3.73 5.89
N GLU A 146 3.38 3.41 4.77
CA GLU A 146 2.76 2.10 4.57
C GLU A 146 3.81 0.98 4.55
N LEU A 147 4.90 1.16 3.80
CA LEU A 147 6.01 0.19 3.75
C LEU A 147 6.63 -0.03 5.13
N LEU A 148 6.83 1.02 5.92
CA LEU A 148 7.36 0.93 7.28
C LEU A 148 6.51 -0.04 8.12
N LEU A 149 5.18 0.09 8.05
CA LEU A 149 4.25 -0.77 8.80
C LEU A 149 4.28 -2.23 8.30
N THR A 150 4.31 -2.44 6.98
CA THR A 150 4.35 -3.80 6.41
C THR A 150 5.67 -4.49 6.71
N ASP A 151 6.78 -3.75 6.66
CA ASP A 151 8.13 -4.28 6.81
C ASP A 151 8.43 -4.60 8.28
N ILE A 152 8.04 -3.72 9.21
CA ILE A 152 8.19 -3.99 10.64
C ILE A 152 7.26 -5.10 11.11
N LYS A 153 6.03 -5.20 10.57
CA LYS A 153 5.13 -6.32 10.86
C LYS A 153 5.79 -7.65 10.48
N HIS A 154 6.38 -7.75 9.28
CA HIS A 154 7.09 -8.95 8.86
C HIS A 154 8.31 -9.23 9.76
N ALA A 155 9.08 -8.20 10.12
CA ALA A 155 10.23 -8.36 11.01
C ALA A 155 9.87 -8.89 12.41
N LEU A 156 8.82 -8.36 13.03
CA LEU A 156 8.36 -8.82 14.34
C LEU A 156 7.74 -10.21 14.28
N PHE A 157 7.06 -10.56 13.19
CA PHE A 157 6.54 -11.90 12.95
C PHE A 157 7.63 -12.98 12.92
N GLN A 158 8.81 -12.66 12.35
CA GLN A 158 9.95 -13.61 12.33
C GLN A 158 10.50 -13.91 13.72
N ASN A 159 10.18 -13.10 14.74
CA ASN A 159 10.58 -13.37 16.11
C ASN A 159 9.64 -14.42 16.73
N PRO A 160 10.14 -15.58 17.20
CA PRO A 160 9.32 -16.67 17.70
C PRO A 160 8.50 -16.33 18.95
N LEU A 161 8.84 -15.23 19.64
CA LEU A 161 8.07 -14.74 20.78
C LEU A 161 6.85 -13.90 20.36
N GLY A 162 6.73 -13.53 19.08
CA GLY A 162 5.64 -12.72 18.55
C GLY A 162 5.46 -11.38 19.25
N PRO A 163 6.52 -10.54 19.38
CA PRO A 163 6.43 -9.25 20.05
C PRO A 163 5.41 -8.34 19.36
N ALA A 164 4.55 -7.70 20.15
CA ALA A 164 3.69 -6.63 19.68
C ALA A 164 4.50 -5.33 19.51
N MET A 165 4.17 -4.56 18.48
CA MET A 165 4.67 -3.18 18.34
C MET A 165 3.85 -2.22 19.21
N TRP A 166 2.54 -2.47 19.31
CA TRP A 166 1.62 -1.74 20.19
C TRP A 166 0.78 -2.71 21.02
N GLU A 167 0.56 -2.38 22.29
CA GLU A 167 -0.42 -3.06 23.14
C GLU A 167 -1.80 -2.43 22.89
N ALA A 168 -2.71 -3.15 22.21
CA ALA A 168 -4.05 -2.64 21.91
C ALA A 168 -5.08 -3.75 21.71
N ASP A 169 -6.33 -3.46 22.08
CA ASP A 169 -7.49 -4.24 21.68
C ASP A 169 -7.91 -3.84 20.26
N LEU A 170 -7.83 -4.78 19.32
CA LEU A 170 -8.19 -4.52 17.92
C LEU A 170 -9.71 -4.49 17.73
N PRO A 171 -10.23 -3.57 16.89
CA PRO A 171 -11.64 -3.53 16.56
C PRO A 171 -12.07 -4.80 15.81
N ARG A 172 -13.26 -5.32 16.14
CA ARG A 172 -13.87 -6.45 15.43
C ARG A 172 -14.62 -5.99 14.19
N ALA A 173 -14.54 -6.79 13.14
CA ALA A 173 -15.29 -6.59 11.93
C ALA A 173 -16.77 -6.96 12.12
N GLN A 174 -17.65 -6.27 11.40
CA GLN A 174 -19.08 -6.57 11.38
C GLN A 174 -19.39 -7.56 10.25
N ALA A 175 -20.12 -8.63 10.58
CA ALA A 175 -20.64 -9.56 9.57
C ALA A 175 -21.56 -8.82 8.60
N ARG A 176 -21.36 -9.03 7.30
CA ARG A 176 -22.15 -8.41 6.23
C ARG A 176 -22.37 -9.40 5.11
N ASP A 177 -23.61 -9.43 4.62
CA ASP A 177 -23.96 -10.20 3.43
C ASP A 177 -23.32 -9.54 2.20
N ARG A 178 -22.86 -10.36 1.25
CA ARG A 178 -22.28 -9.89 -0.01
C ARG A 178 -23.38 -9.42 -0.96
N GLY A 179 -23.39 -8.12 -1.23
CA GLY A 179 -24.13 -7.49 -2.33
C GLY A 179 -23.25 -7.29 -3.56
N TRP A 180 -23.86 -6.73 -4.62
CA TRP A 180 -23.22 -6.51 -5.92
C TRP A 180 -23.64 -5.15 -6.48
N THR A 181 -22.65 -4.33 -6.85
CA THR A 181 -22.85 -3.10 -7.62
C THR A 181 -22.72 -3.43 -9.10
N GLN A 182 -23.81 -3.32 -9.85
CA GLN A 182 -23.83 -3.58 -11.29
C GLN A 182 -23.35 -2.36 -12.08
N HIS A 183 -22.69 -2.62 -13.19
CA HIS A 183 -22.30 -1.62 -14.17
C HIS A 183 -22.72 -2.10 -15.57
N PRO A 184 -23.44 -1.28 -16.35
CA PRO A 184 -24.05 -1.70 -17.62
C PRO A 184 -23.05 -1.92 -18.77
N GLY A 185 -21.76 -1.66 -18.52
CA GLY A 185 -20.71 -1.69 -19.54
C GLY A 185 -20.65 -0.40 -20.36
N GLY A 186 -19.91 -0.43 -21.46
CA GLY A 186 -19.70 0.70 -22.37
C GLY A 186 -18.30 1.30 -22.30
N ILE A 187 -18.15 2.54 -22.78
CA ILE A 187 -16.87 3.23 -22.83
C ILE A 187 -16.63 3.96 -21.51
N ALA A 188 -15.67 3.50 -20.72
CA ALA A 188 -15.22 4.18 -19.50
C ALA A 188 -13.98 5.04 -19.77
N ALA A 189 -13.86 6.16 -19.06
CA ALA A 189 -12.69 7.02 -19.07
C ALA A 189 -11.85 6.80 -17.81
N VAL A 190 -10.70 6.14 -17.96
CA VAL A 190 -9.80 5.70 -16.88
C VAL A 190 -8.53 6.53 -16.88
N GLY A 191 -8.00 6.80 -15.69
CA GLY A 191 -6.75 7.50 -15.47
C GLY A 191 -6.96 8.95 -15.06
N HIS A 192 -5.89 9.53 -14.53
CA HIS A 192 -5.84 10.90 -14.05
C HIS A 192 -5.94 11.92 -15.22
N LYS A 193 -6.78 12.95 -15.07
CA LYS A 193 -7.08 13.94 -16.12
C LYS A 193 -6.06 15.09 -16.22
N GLY A 194 -4.97 15.06 -15.45
CA GLY A 194 -3.96 16.12 -15.37
C GLY A 194 -4.28 17.11 -14.26
N ASP A 195 -3.53 18.22 -14.22
CA ASP A 195 -3.39 19.13 -13.06
C ASP A 195 -4.69 19.61 -12.41
N ASP A 196 -5.81 19.66 -13.14
CA ASP A 196 -7.14 20.02 -12.62
C ASP A 196 -7.68 19.01 -11.57
N GLU A 197 -7.16 17.76 -11.53
CA GLU A 197 -7.53 16.71 -10.57
C GLU A 197 -6.55 16.59 -9.39
N GLY A 198 -5.60 17.53 -9.24
CA GLY A 198 -4.59 17.52 -8.18
C GLY A 198 -3.38 16.62 -8.50
N PHE A 199 -2.60 16.25 -7.47
CA PHE A 199 -1.43 15.39 -7.64
C PHE A 199 -1.82 13.96 -8.06
N ALA A 200 -1.04 13.37 -8.96
CA ALA A 200 -1.06 11.94 -9.28
C ALA A 200 0.34 11.48 -9.69
N PHE A 201 0.62 10.19 -9.52
CA PHE A 201 1.83 9.60 -10.10
C PHE A 201 1.71 9.52 -11.63
N ASP A 202 2.83 9.62 -12.34
CA ASP A 202 2.88 9.56 -13.80
C ASP A 202 2.20 8.30 -14.37
N CYS A 203 2.31 7.16 -13.67
CA CYS A 203 1.69 5.88 -14.05
C CYS A 203 0.16 5.88 -14.03
N GLU A 204 -0.47 6.88 -13.41
CA GLU A 204 -1.93 7.06 -13.35
C GLU A 204 -2.49 7.70 -14.64
N GLY A 205 -1.64 8.22 -15.52
CA GLY A 205 -2.02 8.95 -16.71
C GLY A 205 -1.36 8.47 -18.01
N PRO A 206 -1.73 9.09 -19.15
CA PRO A 206 -2.83 10.05 -19.29
C PRO A 206 -4.20 9.36 -19.31
N ARG A 207 -5.25 10.11 -18.96
CA ARG A 207 -6.64 9.63 -19.07
C ARG A 207 -6.94 9.11 -20.49
N HIS A 208 -7.58 7.95 -20.57
CA HIS A 208 -7.88 7.29 -21.83
C HIS A 208 -9.20 6.52 -21.76
N ARG A 209 -9.67 6.04 -22.92
CA ARG A 209 -10.92 5.29 -23.06
C ARG A 209 -10.63 3.80 -23.07
N VAL A 210 -11.46 3.04 -22.37
CA VAL A 210 -11.48 1.58 -22.38
C VAL A 210 -12.91 1.10 -22.60
N LEU A 211 -13.06 -0.05 -23.27
CA LEU A 211 -14.35 -0.72 -23.41
C LEU A 211 -14.49 -1.73 -22.27
N ILE A 212 -15.62 -1.68 -21.56
CA ILE A 212 -15.94 -2.59 -20.46
C ILE A 212 -17.26 -3.28 -20.79
N GLU A 213 -17.32 -4.60 -20.64
CA GLU A 213 -18.56 -5.39 -20.78
C GLU A 213 -19.43 -5.26 -19.51
N PRO A 214 -20.73 -5.57 -19.54
CA PRO A 214 -21.56 -5.60 -18.33
C PRO A 214 -20.97 -6.49 -17.24
N PHE A 215 -20.89 -5.97 -16.02
CA PHE A 215 -20.33 -6.69 -14.88
C PHE A 215 -20.95 -6.23 -13.56
N ALA A 216 -20.70 -6.99 -12.50
CA ALA A 216 -20.99 -6.63 -11.12
C ALA A 216 -19.72 -6.72 -10.27
N LEU A 217 -19.53 -5.78 -9.36
CA LEU A 217 -18.46 -5.79 -8.35
C LEU A 217 -19.06 -6.02 -6.97
N ALA A 218 -18.49 -6.93 -6.18
CA ALA A 218 -18.97 -7.19 -4.83
C ALA A 218 -18.83 -5.94 -3.95
N ASP A 219 -19.81 -5.68 -3.07
CA ASP A 219 -19.77 -4.54 -2.14
C ASP A 219 -18.96 -4.84 -0.85
N THR A 220 -18.57 -6.10 -0.64
CA THR A 220 -17.66 -6.54 0.43
C THR A 220 -16.37 -7.17 -0.10
N LEU A 221 -15.31 -7.05 0.70
CA LEU A 221 -14.08 -7.83 0.56
C LEU A 221 -14.34 -9.30 0.92
N VAL A 222 -13.48 -10.21 0.47
CA VAL A 222 -13.51 -11.60 0.93
C VAL A 222 -13.04 -11.68 2.38
N THR A 223 -13.73 -12.47 3.20
CA THR A 223 -13.49 -12.57 4.65
C THR A 223 -12.57 -13.74 5.01
N ASN A 224 -12.03 -13.71 6.23
CA ASN A 224 -11.28 -14.82 6.79
C ASN A 224 -12.10 -16.13 6.84
N ALA A 225 -13.40 -16.07 7.16
CA ALA A 225 -14.26 -17.25 7.20
C ALA A 225 -14.49 -17.86 5.80
N GLU A 226 -14.65 -17.02 4.79
CA GLU A 226 -14.73 -17.47 3.40
C GLU A 226 -13.42 -18.14 2.96
N TRP A 227 -12.29 -17.60 3.41
CA TRP A 227 -10.97 -18.19 3.15
C TRP A 227 -10.73 -19.50 3.89
N ASP A 228 -11.20 -19.62 5.15
CA ASP A 228 -11.18 -20.88 5.89
C ASP A 228 -11.99 -21.96 5.13
N ALA A 229 -13.12 -21.61 4.51
CA ALA A 229 -13.89 -22.53 3.67
C ALA A 229 -13.12 -22.96 2.41
N PHE A 230 -12.41 -22.05 1.75
CA PHE A 230 -11.50 -22.37 0.63
C PHE A 230 -10.41 -23.35 1.04
N ILE A 231 -9.76 -23.13 2.19
CA ILE A 231 -8.72 -24.05 2.72
C ILE A 231 -9.33 -25.42 3.04
N ALA A 232 -10.50 -25.44 3.70
CA ALA A 232 -11.19 -26.66 4.10
C ALA A 232 -11.59 -27.53 2.89
N ASP A 233 -12.02 -26.90 1.80
CA ASP A 233 -12.36 -27.57 0.52
C ASP A 233 -11.13 -27.95 -0.32
N GLY A 234 -9.93 -27.80 0.24
CA GLY A 234 -8.69 -28.20 -0.43
C GLY A 234 -8.16 -27.20 -1.44
N GLY A 235 -8.45 -25.91 -1.27
CA GLY A 235 -7.96 -24.81 -2.12
C GLY A 235 -6.47 -24.88 -2.43
N TYR A 236 -5.62 -25.02 -1.42
CA TYR A 236 -4.16 -25.17 -1.56
C TYR A 236 -3.69 -26.57 -1.98
N ARG A 237 -4.60 -27.53 -2.18
CA ARG A 237 -4.30 -28.92 -2.57
C ARG A 237 -4.88 -29.29 -3.94
N ASN A 238 -5.59 -28.38 -4.59
CA ASN A 238 -6.26 -28.64 -5.86
C ASN A 238 -5.64 -27.80 -7.00
N ALA A 239 -4.73 -28.41 -7.75
CA ALA A 239 -4.01 -27.77 -8.85
C ALA A 239 -4.91 -27.13 -9.93
N SER A 240 -6.14 -27.61 -10.12
CA SER A 240 -7.03 -27.06 -11.15
C SER A 240 -7.55 -25.65 -10.83
N LEU A 241 -7.37 -25.19 -9.59
CA LEU A 241 -7.75 -23.84 -9.17
C LEU A 241 -6.67 -22.81 -9.49
N TRP A 242 -5.43 -23.23 -9.74
CA TRP A 242 -4.27 -22.34 -9.75
C TRP A 242 -3.77 -22.09 -11.16
N LEU A 243 -3.30 -20.86 -11.41
CA LEU A 243 -2.36 -20.59 -12.49
C LEU A 243 -1.12 -21.48 -12.34
N SER A 244 -0.52 -21.87 -13.45
CA SER A 244 0.64 -22.80 -13.45
C SER A 244 1.80 -22.29 -12.57
N ASP A 245 2.17 -21.00 -12.71
CA ASP A 245 3.24 -20.39 -11.90
C ASP A 245 2.85 -20.32 -10.43
N GLY A 246 1.57 -20.07 -10.14
CA GLY A 246 1.04 -20.06 -8.78
C GLY A 246 1.08 -21.44 -8.13
N TRP A 247 0.72 -22.48 -8.88
CA TRP A 247 0.82 -23.86 -8.39
C TRP A 247 2.27 -24.28 -8.12
N ALA A 248 3.21 -23.92 -9.00
CA ALA A 248 4.63 -24.14 -8.75
C ALA A 248 5.09 -23.42 -7.47
N TRP A 249 4.74 -22.14 -7.33
CA TRP A 249 5.08 -21.34 -6.16
C TRP A 249 4.51 -21.91 -4.85
N VAL A 250 3.23 -22.35 -4.83
CA VAL A 250 2.60 -23.00 -3.67
C VAL A 250 3.40 -24.23 -3.24
N ASN A 251 3.79 -25.09 -4.20
CA ASN A 251 4.53 -26.31 -3.90
C ASN A 251 5.97 -26.03 -3.44
N ASP A 252 6.67 -25.13 -4.13
CA ASP A 252 8.08 -24.83 -3.85
C ASP A 252 8.27 -24.15 -2.48
N ASN A 253 7.26 -23.41 -2.02
CA ASN A 253 7.32 -22.66 -0.76
C ASN A 253 6.45 -23.26 0.36
N GLY A 254 5.74 -24.36 0.08
CA GLY A 254 4.90 -25.05 1.07
C GLY A 254 3.74 -24.18 1.60
N ILE A 255 3.10 -23.40 0.73
CA ILE A 255 2.05 -22.46 1.10
C ILE A 255 0.73 -23.20 1.36
N ASP A 256 0.13 -23.03 2.54
CA ASP A 256 -1.13 -23.69 2.93
C ASP A 256 -2.19 -22.78 3.56
N ALA A 257 -1.83 -21.52 3.86
CA ALA A 257 -2.70 -20.47 4.39
C ALA A 257 -2.12 -19.08 4.08
N PRO A 258 -2.89 -17.98 4.19
CA PRO A 258 -2.39 -16.60 4.12
C PRO A 258 -1.20 -16.36 5.07
N ASP A 259 -0.35 -15.39 4.74
CA ASP A 259 0.78 -15.09 5.61
C ASP A 259 0.30 -14.66 7.00
N TYR A 260 1.15 -14.88 8.02
CA TYR A 260 0.84 -14.60 9.42
C TYR A 260 -0.23 -15.46 10.08
N TRP A 261 -0.82 -16.46 9.43
CA TRP A 261 -1.79 -17.36 10.05
C TRP A 261 -1.10 -18.50 10.81
N ARG A 262 -1.70 -18.91 11.94
CA ARG A 262 -1.35 -20.17 12.61
C ARG A 262 -2.56 -20.82 13.26
N ASP A 263 -2.45 -22.13 13.48
CA ASP A 263 -3.35 -22.91 14.32
C ASP A 263 -2.51 -23.92 15.12
N ASP A 264 -2.01 -23.48 16.28
CA ASP A 264 -1.09 -24.25 17.13
C ASP A 264 -1.78 -24.92 18.34
N GLY A 265 -3.10 -25.10 18.26
CA GLY A 265 -3.91 -25.69 19.33
C GLY A 265 -4.55 -24.68 20.27
N ASN A 266 -4.26 -23.38 20.12
CA ASN A 266 -4.97 -22.28 20.79
C ASN A 266 -6.16 -21.75 19.97
N GLY A 267 -6.47 -22.40 18.85
CA GLY A 267 -7.45 -21.95 17.86
C GLY A 267 -6.81 -21.10 16.75
N PRO A 268 -7.63 -20.65 15.78
CA PRO A 268 -7.14 -19.88 14.64
C PRO A 268 -6.67 -18.48 15.08
N GLU A 269 -5.39 -18.22 14.90
CA GLU A 269 -4.75 -16.93 15.20
C GLU A 269 -4.15 -16.31 13.93
N HIS A 270 -3.86 -15.02 14.02
CA HIS A 270 -2.99 -14.33 13.08
C HIS A 270 -2.06 -13.34 13.78
N PHE A 271 -0.91 -13.06 13.16
CA PHE A 271 0.00 -12.04 13.66
C PHE A 271 -0.40 -10.65 13.17
N THR A 272 -0.42 -9.69 14.08
CA THR A 272 -0.78 -8.29 13.84
C THR A 272 0.31 -7.37 14.40
N LEU A 273 0.20 -6.06 14.17
CA LEU A 273 1.07 -5.09 14.84
C LEU A 273 0.82 -5.02 16.36
N ALA A 274 -0.26 -5.63 16.85
CA ALA A 274 -0.54 -5.86 18.26
C ALA A 274 -0.22 -7.31 18.71
N GLY A 275 0.70 -7.98 18.02
CA GLY A 275 1.10 -9.35 18.32
C GLY A 275 0.10 -10.39 17.80
N TRP A 276 0.15 -11.60 18.38
CA TRP A 276 -0.77 -12.68 18.07
C TRP A 276 -2.18 -12.38 18.58
N GLN A 277 -3.16 -12.47 17.69
CA GLN A 277 -4.56 -12.18 17.97
C GLN A 277 -5.45 -13.30 17.44
N PRO A 278 -6.59 -13.58 18.09
CA PRO A 278 -7.61 -14.46 17.51
C PRO A 278 -8.05 -13.93 16.14
N ARG A 279 -8.09 -14.80 15.13
CA ARG A 279 -8.48 -14.39 13.79
C ARG A 279 -9.99 -14.11 13.74
N ASP A 280 -10.35 -12.86 13.43
CA ASP A 280 -11.76 -12.47 13.27
C ASP A 280 -12.34 -13.05 11.96
N PRO A 281 -13.35 -13.93 12.00
CA PRO A 281 -13.93 -14.54 10.81
C PRO A 281 -14.56 -13.54 9.84
N ASN A 282 -15.02 -12.38 10.33
CA ASN A 282 -15.71 -11.38 9.50
C ASN A 282 -14.75 -10.33 8.93
N ALA A 283 -13.51 -10.27 9.41
CA ALA A 283 -12.53 -9.33 8.88
C ALA A 283 -12.10 -9.75 7.48
N PRO A 284 -11.75 -8.79 6.59
CA PRO A 284 -11.15 -9.09 5.31
C PRO A 284 -9.92 -9.98 5.45
N VAL A 285 -9.79 -10.97 4.57
CA VAL A 285 -8.54 -11.70 4.42
C VAL A 285 -7.47 -10.74 3.92
N THR A 286 -6.29 -10.78 4.53
CA THR A 286 -5.13 -9.99 4.13
C THR A 286 -3.86 -10.83 4.05
N HIS A 287 -2.83 -10.28 3.42
CA HIS A 287 -1.52 -10.90 3.23
C HIS A 287 -1.55 -12.15 2.35
N ILE A 288 -2.33 -12.05 1.28
CA ILE A 288 -2.41 -13.05 0.22
C ILE A 288 -1.63 -12.56 -1.01
N SER A 289 -1.23 -13.50 -1.85
CA SER A 289 -0.60 -13.26 -3.15
C SER A 289 -1.68 -13.09 -4.24
N LEU A 290 -1.27 -12.63 -5.43
CA LEU A 290 -2.16 -12.66 -6.60
C LEU A 290 -2.55 -14.10 -6.96
N TYR A 291 -1.62 -15.04 -6.84
CA TYR A 291 -1.87 -16.45 -7.13
C TYR A 291 -2.97 -17.02 -6.23
N GLU A 292 -2.89 -16.71 -4.93
CA GLU A 292 -3.93 -17.05 -3.96
C GLU A 292 -5.27 -16.38 -4.28
N ALA A 293 -5.26 -15.07 -4.60
CA ALA A 293 -6.47 -14.34 -4.93
C ALA A 293 -7.18 -14.89 -6.18
N ASP A 294 -6.42 -15.25 -7.22
CA ASP A 294 -6.94 -15.86 -8.44
C ASP A 294 -7.47 -17.29 -8.19
N ALA A 295 -6.75 -18.09 -7.41
CA ALA A 295 -7.19 -19.44 -7.06
C ALA A 295 -8.46 -19.43 -6.20
N PHE A 296 -8.55 -18.50 -5.25
CA PHE A 296 -9.78 -18.29 -4.48
C PHE A 296 -10.93 -17.88 -5.41
N ALA A 297 -10.72 -16.94 -6.33
CA ALA A 297 -11.76 -16.50 -7.26
C ALA A 297 -12.23 -17.66 -8.16
N SER A 298 -11.31 -18.51 -8.63
CA SER A 298 -11.61 -19.72 -9.41
C SER A 298 -12.42 -20.74 -8.61
N TRP A 299 -12.09 -20.94 -7.33
CA TRP A 299 -12.89 -21.78 -6.44
C TRP A 299 -14.28 -21.19 -6.18
N ALA A 300 -14.32 -19.89 -5.88
CA ALA A 300 -15.55 -19.15 -5.64
C ALA A 300 -16.47 -19.21 -6.86
N ALA A 301 -15.95 -19.22 -8.10
CA ALA A 301 -16.76 -19.36 -9.31
C ALA A 301 -17.55 -20.68 -9.38
N ALA A 302 -17.01 -21.76 -8.80
CA ALA A 302 -17.68 -23.05 -8.73
C ALA A 302 -18.77 -23.09 -7.65
N GLN A 303 -18.61 -22.29 -6.59
CA GLN A 303 -19.50 -22.27 -5.42
C GLN A 303 -20.57 -21.17 -5.52
N TRP A 304 -20.20 -20.02 -6.07
CA TRP A 304 -20.94 -18.77 -6.11
C TRP A 304 -21.03 -18.33 -7.56
N ASP A 305 -22.25 -18.07 -8.03
CA ASP A 305 -22.61 -17.62 -9.37
C ASP A 305 -21.53 -16.72 -10.04
N CYS A 306 -20.65 -17.37 -10.83
CA CYS A 306 -19.58 -16.85 -11.68
C CYS A 306 -18.69 -15.73 -11.09
N ALA A 307 -17.86 -16.01 -10.07
CA ALA A 307 -16.87 -15.05 -9.55
C ALA A 307 -15.52 -15.03 -10.29
N ARG A 308 -14.86 -13.87 -10.34
CA ARG A 308 -13.49 -13.63 -10.83
C ARG A 308 -12.87 -12.40 -10.14
N LEU A 309 -11.59 -12.11 -10.38
CA LEU A 309 -11.02 -10.80 -10.04
C LEU A 309 -11.49 -9.71 -11.03
N PRO A 310 -11.71 -8.46 -10.58
CA PRO A 310 -11.97 -7.33 -11.47
C PRO A 310 -10.71 -6.96 -12.25
N THR A 311 -10.87 -6.34 -13.42
CA THR A 311 -9.79 -5.53 -14.02
C THR A 311 -9.63 -4.23 -13.24
N GLU A 312 -8.46 -3.57 -13.32
CA GLU A 312 -8.28 -2.23 -12.76
C GLU A 312 -9.27 -1.20 -13.33
N PHE A 313 -9.71 -1.44 -14.57
CA PHE A 313 -10.64 -0.58 -15.30
C PHE A 313 -12.08 -0.70 -14.79
N GLU A 314 -12.55 -1.93 -14.55
CA GLU A 314 -13.84 -2.22 -13.93
C GLU A 314 -13.90 -1.59 -12.53
N TRP A 315 -12.85 -1.79 -11.74
CA TRP A 315 -12.75 -1.22 -10.40
C TRP A 315 -12.80 0.32 -10.43
N GLU A 316 -12.02 0.96 -11.30
CA GLU A 316 -11.97 2.43 -11.41
C GLU A 316 -13.28 3.01 -11.98
N ALA A 317 -13.96 2.30 -12.88
CA ALA A 317 -15.27 2.71 -13.37
C ALA A 317 -16.32 2.79 -12.25
N ILE A 318 -16.37 1.77 -11.38
CA ILE A 318 -17.22 1.78 -10.17
C ILE A 318 -16.78 2.90 -9.22
N ALA A 319 -15.47 3.01 -8.93
CA ALA A 319 -14.96 4.04 -8.02
C ALA A 319 -15.37 5.46 -8.45
N ARG A 320 -15.42 5.72 -9.76
CA ARG A 320 -15.81 7.01 -10.33
C ARG A 320 -17.31 7.18 -10.56
N GLY A 321 -18.14 6.19 -10.21
CA GLY A 321 -19.59 6.21 -10.47
C GLY A 321 -19.92 6.36 -11.97
N GLN A 322 -19.06 5.86 -12.86
CA GLN A 322 -19.30 6.00 -14.31
C GLN A 322 -20.46 5.13 -14.75
N HIS A 323 -21.40 5.70 -15.51
CA HIS A 323 -22.54 4.99 -16.13
C HIS A 323 -23.50 4.28 -15.17
N ALA A 324 -23.33 4.42 -13.86
CA ALA A 324 -24.26 3.92 -12.88
C ALA A 324 -25.29 5.00 -12.54
N GLU A 325 -26.52 4.87 -13.05
CA GLU A 325 -27.62 5.78 -12.67
C GLU A 325 -27.94 5.69 -11.17
N GLU A 326 -27.59 4.56 -10.52
CA GLU A 326 -27.94 4.23 -9.14
C GLU A 326 -26.75 4.16 -8.16
N ALA A 327 -25.49 4.18 -8.64
CA ALA A 327 -24.31 4.09 -7.77
C ALA A 327 -23.48 5.40 -7.83
N PRO A 328 -23.39 6.18 -6.73
CA PRO A 328 -22.59 7.40 -6.69
C PRO A 328 -21.09 7.08 -6.80
N SER A 329 -20.29 8.10 -7.11
CA SER A 329 -18.83 8.01 -6.99
C SER A 329 -18.42 7.72 -5.55
N HIS A 330 -17.36 6.94 -5.39
CA HIS A 330 -16.74 6.66 -4.10
C HIS A 330 -15.71 7.72 -3.77
N GLU A 331 -15.71 8.19 -2.51
CA GLU A 331 -14.74 9.17 -2.04
C GLU A 331 -13.40 8.47 -1.70
N PRO A 332 -12.25 8.86 -2.28
CA PRO A 332 -10.98 8.17 -2.01
C PRO A 332 -10.53 8.20 -0.55
N ASP A 333 -11.01 9.18 0.22
CA ASP A 333 -10.75 9.32 1.66
C ASP A 333 -11.75 8.54 2.52
N GLU A 334 -12.62 7.70 1.95
CA GLU A 334 -13.53 6.86 2.73
C GLU A 334 -12.84 5.60 3.28
N GLY A 335 -13.56 4.89 4.17
CA GLY A 335 -13.13 3.60 4.67
C GLY A 335 -11.96 3.66 5.68
N ASN A 336 -11.49 2.46 6.02
CA ASN A 336 -10.47 2.24 7.04
C ASN A 336 -9.06 2.46 6.45
N GLN A 337 -8.44 3.59 6.80
CA GLN A 337 -7.13 4.06 6.32
C GLN A 337 -6.34 4.63 7.50
N LEU A 338 -5.07 4.94 7.30
CA LEU A 338 -4.16 5.43 8.34
C LEU A 338 -4.37 6.92 8.60
N ASP A 339 -4.92 7.25 9.78
CA ASP A 339 -5.09 8.62 10.27
C ASP A 339 -3.99 9.04 11.28
N GLU A 340 -3.55 8.09 12.09
CA GLU A 340 -2.59 8.29 13.17
C GLU A 340 -1.74 7.04 13.38
N ALA A 341 -0.60 7.17 14.04
CA ALA A 341 0.25 6.02 14.34
C ALA A 341 -0.44 5.07 15.31
N GLY A 342 -0.49 3.79 14.97
CA GLY A 342 -1.11 2.76 15.79
C GLY A 342 -1.15 1.39 15.10
N PRO A 343 -1.71 0.37 15.78
CA PRO A 343 -1.77 -0.99 15.25
C PRO A 343 -2.88 -1.10 14.20
N VAL A 344 -2.55 -0.72 12.97
CA VAL A 344 -3.49 -0.80 11.84
C VAL A 344 -4.00 -2.22 11.64
N HIS A 345 -5.31 -2.33 11.38
CA HIS A 345 -5.99 -3.61 11.26
C HIS A 345 -7.20 -3.49 10.31
N PRO A 346 -7.42 -4.45 9.40
CA PRO A 346 -8.62 -4.46 8.55
C PRO A 346 -9.88 -4.74 9.38
N VAL A 347 -10.95 -3.99 9.15
CA VAL A 347 -12.23 -4.05 9.89
C VAL A 347 -13.45 -4.32 9.00
N GLY A 348 -13.26 -4.42 7.68
CA GLY A 348 -14.34 -4.71 6.74
C GLY A 348 -15.28 -3.52 6.53
N SER A 349 -14.69 -2.33 6.36
CA SER A 349 -15.43 -1.09 6.15
C SER A 349 -16.31 -1.15 4.88
N PRO A 350 -17.44 -0.40 4.85
CA PRO A 350 -18.38 -0.43 3.73
C PRO A 350 -17.94 0.30 2.47
N GLY A 351 -16.81 0.99 2.52
CA GLY A 351 -16.28 1.70 1.36
C GLY A 351 -15.70 0.77 0.30
N LEU A 352 -15.48 1.35 -0.88
CA LEU A 352 -14.66 0.73 -1.91
C LEU A 352 -13.16 0.87 -1.56
N PHE A 353 -12.82 1.93 -0.80
CA PHE A 353 -11.47 2.21 -0.32
C PHE A 353 -11.23 1.72 1.12
N GLY A 354 -9.96 1.46 1.44
CA GLY A 354 -9.48 1.07 2.76
C GLY A 354 -9.44 -0.44 3.01
N ASP A 355 -9.05 -0.79 4.23
CA ASP A 355 -8.81 -2.15 4.75
C ASP A 355 -7.64 -2.88 4.10
N CYS A 356 -7.70 -3.16 2.80
CA CYS A 356 -6.63 -3.82 2.07
C CYS A 356 -6.61 -3.43 0.59
N TRP A 357 -5.41 -3.43 0.02
CA TRP A 357 -5.22 -3.35 -1.42
C TRP A 357 -5.87 -4.54 -2.10
N GLN A 358 -6.70 -4.27 -3.10
CA GLN A 358 -7.51 -5.29 -3.78
C GLN A 358 -6.81 -5.72 -5.07
N PHE A 359 -6.41 -6.99 -5.16
CA PHE A 359 -5.85 -7.52 -6.40
C PHE A 359 -6.83 -7.38 -7.57
N THR A 360 -6.29 -6.96 -8.71
CA THR A 360 -6.98 -6.99 -10.00
C THR A 360 -6.34 -8.03 -10.90
N ARG A 361 -7.05 -8.44 -11.97
CA ARG A 361 -6.48 -9.25 -13.06
C ARG A 361 -5.68 -8.43 -14.09
N SER A 362 -5.38 -7.16 -13.81
CA SER A 362 -4.62 -6.28 -14.71
C SER A 362 -3.13 -6.31 -14.41
N ALA A 363 -2.32 -6.50 -15.46
CA ALA A 363 -0.88 -6.31 -15.37
C ALA A 363 -0.54 -4.82 -15.23
N PHE A 364 0.53 -4.49 -14.49
CA PHE A 364 1.04 -3.13 -14.38
C PHE A 364 1.80 -2.75 -15.66
N THR A 365 1.05 -2.29 -16.66
CA THR A 365 1.58 -1.81 -17.94
C THR A 365 1.37 -0.30 -18.10
N PRO A 366 2.17 0.38 -18.96
CA PRO A 366 1.92 1.78 -19.28
C PRO A 366 0.53 1.96 -19.89
N PHE A 367 -0.16 3.02 -19.49
CA PHE A 367 -1.37 3.44 -20.19
C PHE A 367 -1.05 3.92 -21.61
N PRO A 368 -2.02 3.90 -22.54
CA PRO A 368 -1.82 4.43 -23.89
C PRO A 368 -1.35 5.88 -23.85
N ARG A 369 -0.20 6.16 -24.49
CA ARG A 369 0.48 7.47 -24.54
C ARG A 369 1.17 7.88 -23.24
N PHE A 370 1.39 6.95 -22.30
CA PHE A 370 2.26 7.18 -21.16
C PHE A 370 3.66 7.59 -21.63
N VAL A 371 4.19 8.65 -21.01
CA VAL A 371 5.55 9.14 -21.18
C VAL A 371 6.11 9.32 -19.77
N PRO A 372 7.24 8.70 -19.41
CA PRO A 372 7.87 8.95 -18.13
C PRO A 372 8.23 10.42 -17.97
N THR A 373 8.16 10.93 -16.74
CA THR A 373 8.68 12.27 -16.42
C THR A 373 10.16 12.38 -16.79
N GLU A 374 10.61 13.56 -17.22
CA GLU A 374 12.04 13.78 -17.51
C GLU A 374 12.89 13.86 -16.21
N GLY A 375 14.19 13.53 -16.32
CA GLY A 375 15.13 13.58 -15.20
C GLY A 375 15.10 12.36 -14.28
N ALA A 376 15.82 12.43 -13.15
CA ALA A 376 15.95 11.33 -12.19
C ALA A 376 14.58 10.84 -11.67
N VAL A 377 13.64 11.77 -11.44
CA VAL A 377 12.27 11.48 -11.02
C VAL A 377 11.52 10.60 -12.03
N GLY A 378 11.91 10.59 -13.31
CA GLY A 378 11.37 9.69 -14.32
C GLY A 378 11.58 8.20 -14.07
N GLU A 379 12.53 7.84 -13.20
CA GLU A 379 12.79 6.45 -12.81
C GLU A 379 11.76 5.89 -11.82
N TYR A 380 10.83 6.71 -11.32
CA TYR A 380 9.93 6.35 -10.21
C TYR A 380 9.04 5.14 -10.54
N ASN A 381 8.36 5.14 -11.69
CA ASN A 381 7.36 4.11 -12.02
C ASN A 381 7.67 3.35 -13.32
N GLY A 382 8.04 4.04 -14.40
CA GLY A 382 8.10 3.44 -15.75
C GLY A 382 8.97 2.18 -15.87
N LYS A 383 10.10 2.12 -15.16
CA LYS A 383 11.01 0.96 -15.18
C LYS A 383 10.47 -0.29 -14.50
N PHE A 384 9.38 -0.17 -13.74
CA PHE A 384 8.75 -1.26 -12.99
C PHE A 384 7.54 -1.86 -13.72
N MET A 385 7.18 -1.35 -14.91
CA MET A 385 6.02 -1.79 -15.70
C MET A 385 6.23 -3.12 -16.45
N SER A 386 6.66 -4.16 -15.71
CA SER A 386 6.87 -5.52 -16.22
C SER A 386 6.77 -6.54 -15.08
N GLY A 387 6.03 -7.63 -15.30
CA GLY A 387 5.98 -8.77 -14.39
C GLY A 387 5.21 -8.54 -13.08
N GLN A 388 4.55 -7.39 -12.92
CA GLN A 388 3.79 -7.01 -11.74
C GLN A 388 2.31 -6.82 -12.08
N SER A 389 1.46 -6.87 -11.06
CA SER A 389 0.01 -6.73 -11.21
C SER A 389 -0.52 -5.55 -10.41
N VAL A 390 -1.62 -4.96 -10.88
CA VAL A 390 -2.21 -3.76 -10.28
C VAL A 390 -3.11 -4.13 -9.10
N LEU A 391 -3.01 -3.35 -8.03
CA LEU A 391 -3.93 -3.35 -6.91
C LEU A 391 -4.57 -1.97 -6.73
N LYS A 392 -5.80 -1.96 -6.23
CA LYS A 392 -6.63 -0.75 -6.08
C LYS A 392 -7.20 -0.63 -4.67
N GLY A 393 -7.64 0.56 -4.31
CA GLY A 393 -8.49 0.78 -3.14
C GLY A 393 -7.82 1.20 -1.84
N ALA A 394 -6.50 1.19 -1.70
CA ALA A 394 -5.80 1.50 -0.45
C ALA A 394 -6.01 0.47 0.67
N SER A 395 -5.15 0.50 1.68
CA SER A 395 -5.20 -0.40 2.83
C SER A 395 -5.42 0.36 4.14
N CYS A 396 -5.60 -0.37 5.25
CA CYS A 396 -5.59 0.22 6.59
C CYS A 396 -4.27 0.90 6.95
N ALA A 397 -3.17 0.63 6.22
CA ALA A 397 -1.86 1.24 6.39
C ALA A 397 -1.60 2.42 5.43
N THR A 398 -2.48 2.66 4.45
CA THR A 398 -2.35 3.79 3.52
C THR A 398 -2.79 5.08 4.19
N ALA A 399 -1.94 6.12 4.19
CA ALA A 399 -2.26 7.42 4.77
C ALA A 399 -3.52 8.05 4.14
N ARG A 400 -4.44 8.57 4.95
CA ARG A 400 -5.62 9.28 4.41
C ARG A 400 -5.18 10.50 3.59
N GLY A 401 -5.85 10.76 2.47
CA GLY A 401 -5.42 11.75 1.47
C GLY A 401 -4.40 11.22 0.45
N HIS A 402 -3.84 10.03 0.66
CA HIS A 402 -2.95 9.38 -0.32
C HIS A 402 -3.74 8.64 -1.41
N SER A 403 -5.00 8.33 -1.22
CA SER A 403 -5.77 7.46 -2.11
C SER A 403 -6.41 8.24 -3.26
N ARG A 404 -6.49 7.64 -4.46
CA ARG A 404 -7.22 8.17 -5.63
C ARG A 404 -7.91 7.02 -6.35
N ALA A 405 -9.01 7.29 -7.04
CA ALA A 405 -9.63 6.30 -7.93
C ALA A 405 -8.66 5.85 -9.05
N SER A 406 -7.79 6.75 -9.53
CA SER A 406 -6.74 6.44 -10.51
C SER A 406 -5.50 5.78 -9.93
N TYR A 407 -5.32 5.74 -8.60
CA TYR A 407 -4.08 5.25 -8.01
C TYR A 407 -3.82 3.78 -8.34
N ARG A 408 -2.58 3.46 -8.74
CA ARG A 408 -2.19 2.11 -9.16
C ARG A 408 -1.06 1.65 -8.25
N ASN A 409 -1.39 0.86 -7.23
CA ASN A 409 -0.36 0.13 -6.51
C ASN A 409 0.05 -1.10 -7.35
N PHE A 410 1.27 -1.59 -7.20
CA PHE A 410 1.77 -2.71 -7.99
C PHE A 410 2.80 -3.53 -7.22
N PHE A 411 2.66 -4.86 -7.31
CA PHE A 411 3.57 -5.83 -6.71
C PHE A 411 3.72 -7.05 -7.61
N TYR A 412 4.79 -7.82 -7.39
CA TYR A 412 4.96 -9.11 -8.06
C TYR A 412 3.90 -10.12 -7.56
N PRO A 413 3.43 -11.03 -8.43
CA PRO A 413 2.33 -11.93 -8.12
C PRO A 413 2.46 -12.77 -6.85
N HIS A 414 3.68 -13.11 -6.42
CA HIS A 414 3.95 -13.95 -5.25
C HIS A 414 4.08 -13.18 -3.93
N GLN A 415 4.12 -11.86 -3.96
CA GLN A 415 4.39 -11.02 -2.79
C GLN A 415 3.15 -10.89 -1.90
N ARG A 416 3.34 -11.01 -0.57
CA ARG A 416 2.25 -11.18 0.41
C ARG A 416 2.35 -10.28 1.64
N TRP A 417 3.51 -9.70 1.94
CA TRP A 417 3.68 -9.00 3.22
C TRP A 417 2.88 -7.69 3.31
N GLN A 418 2.51 -7.13 2.16
CA GLN A 418 1.61 -6.00 2.04
C GLN A 418 0.21 -6.32 2.58
N PHE A 419 -0.57 -5.30 2.95
CA PHE A 419 -1.98 -5.48 3.31
C PHE A 419 -2.82 -5.71 2.05
N THR A 420 -2.68 -6.88 1.44
CA THR A 420 -3.33 -7.28 0.18
C THR A 420 -4.45 -8.27 0.42
N GLY A 421 -5.60 -8.04 -0.21
CA GLY A 421 -6.76 -8.91 -0.21
C GLY A 421 -7.41 -8.93 -1.57
N LEU A 422 -8.71 -9.24 -1.62
CA LEU A 422 -9.47 -9.28 -2.87
C LEU A 422 -10.93 -8.89 -2.71
N ARG A 423 -11.47 -8.38 -3.81
CA ARG A 423 -12.89 -8.15 -4.05
C ARG A 423 -13.28 -8.90 -5.32
N LEU A 424 -14.41 -9.59 -5.27
CA LEU A 424 -14.88 -10.38 -6.41
C LEU A 424 -15.65 -9.51 -7.41
N ALA A 425 -15.58 -9.89 -8.68
CA ALA A 425 -16.39 -9.39 -9.77
C ALA A 425 -17.08 -10.56 -10.50
N LYS A 426 -18.14 -10.28 -11.24
CA LYS A 426 -18.80 -11.26 -12.12
C LYS A 426 -19.34 -10.61 -13.39
N ASP A 427 -19.44 -11.40 -14.45
CA ASP A 427 -20.07 -10.96 -15.71
C ASP A 427 -21.60 -11.03 -15.59
N ILE A 428 -22.34 -10.19 -16.33
CA ILE A 428 -23.83 -10.10 -16.30
C ILE A 428 -24.43 -10.41 -17.67
#